data_AF-A0A2N2G361-F1
#
_entry.id   AF-A0A2N2G361-F1
#
_cell.length_a   1.000
_cell.length_b   1.000
_cell.length_c   1.000
_cell.angle_alpha   90.00
_cell.angle_beta   90.00
_cell.angle_gamma   90.00
#
_symmetry.space_group_name_H-M   'P 1'
#
loop_
_entity.id
_entity.type
_entity.pdbx_description
1 polymer ?
#
loop_
_entity_poly.entity_id
_entity_poly.type
_entity_poly.pdbx_seq_one_letter_code
_entity_poly.pdbx_strand_id
1 'polypeptide(L)' 'NVIYAYGDHTFKLLLRNNLRFNTHNKGFAQANWVFPLTQAKNTFGFIQLSSGYGDSLIDYDQEINRISFGISLSR' A
#
# COMPACT_ATOMS: atom_id res chain seq x y z
N ASN A 1 -3.15 10.64 -1.04
CA ASN A 1 -2.16 9.69 -1.59
C ASN A 1 -0.85 10.45 -1.70
N VAL A 2 0.16 10.04 -0.95
CA VAL A 2 1.45 10.71 -0.84
C VAL A 2 2.52 9.76 -1.36
N ILE A 3 3.40 10.25 -2.22
CA ILE A 3 4.52 9.50 -2.78
C ILE A 3 5.79 10.27 -2.45
N TYR A 4 6.78 9.58 -1.90
CA TYR A 4 8.08 10.13 -1.56
C TYR A 4 9.18 9.24 -2.14
N ALA A 5 10.02 9.83 -2.99
CA ALA A 5 11.16 9.17 -3.60
C ALA A 5 12.44 9.62 -2.89
N TYR A 6 13.26 8.67 -2.43
CA TYR A 6 14.54 8.93 -1.81
C TYR A 6 15.61 8.02 -2.41
N GLY A 7 16.42 8.57 -3.33
CA GLY A 7 17.32 7.78 -4.16
C GLY A 7 16.55 6.72 -4.94
N ASP A 8 16.98 5.46 -4.81
CA ASP A 8 16.34 4.31 -5.43
C ASP A 8 15.15 3.75 -4.61
N HIS A 9 14.88 4.31 -3.43
CA HIS A 9 13.75 3.91 -2.60
C HIS A 9 12.51 4.73 -2.92
N THR A 10 11.34 4.10 -2.84
CA THR A 10 10.05 4.77 -3.02
C THR A 10 9.12 4.39 -1.89
N PHE A 11 8.57 5.39 -1.24
CA PHE A 11 7.57 5.23 -0.21
C PHE A 11 6.25 5.79 -0.73
N LYS A 12 5.17 5.04 -0.57
CA LYS A 12 3.83 5.48 -0.96
C LYS A 12 2.86 5.22 0.17
N LEU A 13 2.21 6.27 0.62
CA LEU A 13 1.18 6.22 1.64
C LEU A 13 -0.17 6.60 1.02
N LEU A 14 -1.11 5.67 1.08
CA LEU A 14 -2.47 5.87 0.64
C LEU A 14 -3.39 5.77 1.85
N LEU A 15 -4.15 6.83 2.07
CA LEU A 15 -5.19 6.91 3.08
C LEU A 15 -6.50 7.25 2.39
N ARG A 16 -7.55 6.51 2.72
CA ARG A 16 -8.92 6.74 2.27
C ARG A 16 -9.83 6.64 3.48
N ASN A 17 -10.81 7.52 3.58
CA ASN A 17 -11.81 7.49 4.63
C ASN A 17 -13.14 7.98 4.04
N ASN A 18 -14.26 7.38 4.46
CA ASN A 18 -15.57 7.80 3.98
C ASN A 18 -16.12 9.05 4.70
N LEU A 19 -15.36 9.62 5.64
CA LEU A 19 -15.64 10.81 6.45
C LEU A 19 -17.05 10.80 7.07
N ARG A 20 -17.60 9.61 7.34
CA ARG A 20 -18.86 9.49 8.04
C ARG A 20 -18.62 9.76 9.52
N PHE A 21 -19.19 10.84 10.03
CA PHE A 21 -19.14 11.20 11.45
C PHE A 21 -20.11 10.37 12.32
N ASN A 22 -20.58 9.24 11.82
CA ASN A 22 -21.45 8.30 12.53
C ASN A 22 -20.69 7.01 12.86
N THR A 23 -21.37 6.06 13.52
CA THR A 23 -20.78 4.78 13.97
C THR A 23 -20.33 3.84 12.85
N HIS A 24 -20.59 4.17 11.57
CA HIS A 24 -20.29 3.32 10.40
C HIS A 24 -19.15 3.92 9.53
N ASN A 25 -18.19 4.59 10.15
CA ASN A 25 -17.01 5.09 9.45
C ASN A 25 -16.17 3.92 8.91
N LYS A 26 -15.76 4.00 7.64
CA LYS A 26 -14.89 3.02 7.00
C LYS A 26 -13.63 3.74 6.52
N GLY A 27 -12.50 3.31 7.04
CA GLY A 27 -11.17 3.77 6.66
C GLY A 27 -10.38 2.69 5.93
N PHE A 28 -9.40 3.13 5.16
CA PHE A 28 -8.39 2.29 4.52
C PHE A 28 -7.05 3.00 4.52
N ALA A 29 -6.02 2.29 4.96
CA ALA A 29 -4.65 2.74 4.95
C ALA A 29 -3.78 1.72 4.22
N GLN A 30 -2.82 2.22 3.44
CA GLN A 30 -1.86 1.39 2.74
C GLN A 30 -0.50 2.09 2.71
N ALA A 31 0.51 1.40 3.20
CA ALA A 31 1.91 1.80 3.12
C ALA A 31 2.64 0.86 2.16
N ASN A 32 3.33 1.44 1.18
CA ASN A 32 4.17 0.70 0.25
C ASN A 32 5.60 1.21 0.36
N TRP A 33 6.54 0.28 0.37
CA TRP A 33 7.96 0.55 0.31
C TRP A 33 8.57 -0.27 -0.81
N VAL A 34 9.16 0.42 -1.78
CA VAL A 34 9.89 -0.17 -2.91
C VAL A 34 11.37 0.15 -2.72
N PHE A 35 12.23 -0.85 -2.88
CA PHE A 35 13.68 -0.74 -2.74
C PHE A 35 14.41 -1.42 -3.90
N PRO A 36 15.60 -0.94 -4.30
CA PRO A 36 16.37 -1.57 -5.35
C PRO A 36 16.90 -2.94 -4.89
N LEU A 37 16.84 -3.94 -5.77
CA LEU A 37 17.54 -5.21 -5.54
C LEU A 37 18.93 -5.13 -6.16
N THR A 38 19.96 -5.40 -5.35
CA THR A 38 21.38 -5.17 -5.68
C THR A 38 21.91 -5.99 -6.86
N GLN A 39 21.19 -7.04 -7.28
CA GLN A 39 21.64 -8.00 -8.28
C GLN A 39 21.09 -7.74 -9.70
N ALA A 40 20.07 -6.90 -9.87
CA ALA A 40 19.46 -6.67 -11.19
C ALA A 40 19.04 -5.21 -11.38
N LYS A 41 19.62 -4.56 -12.39
CA LYS A 41 19.49 -3.10 -12.66
C LYS A 41 18.05 -2.58 -12.83
N ASN A 42 17.08 -3.46 -13.09
CA ASN A 42 15.68 -3.12 -13.30
C ASN A 42 14.72 -3.89 -12.37
N THR A 43 15.23 -4.49 -11.30
CA THR A 43 14.41 -5.28 -10.39
C THR A 43 14.32 -4.59 -9.04
N PHE A 44 13.11 -4.40 -8.57
CA PHE A 44 12.81 -3.75 -7.29
C PHE A 44 12.09 -4.73 -6.38
N GLY A 45 12.50 -4.80 -5.12
CA GLY A 45 11.71 -5.44 -4.09
C GLY A 45 10.62 -4.49 -3.65
N PHE A 46 9.45 -5.02 -3.29
CA PHE A 46 8.42 -4.22 -2.64
C PHE A 46 7.86 -4.92 -1.42
N ILE A 47 7.46 -4.12 -0.45
CA ILE A 47 6.67 -4.50 0.70
C ILE A 47 5.45 -3.57 0.73
N GLN A 48 4.28 -4.16 0.91
CA GLN A 48 3.00 -3.48 0.97
C GLN A 48 2.26 -3.94 2.22
N LEU A 49 1.83 -2.98 3.03
CA LEU A 49 1.01 -3.19 4.21
C LEU A 49 -0.31 -2.45 3.98
N SER A 50 -1.44 -3.17 3.99
CA SER A 50 -2.77 -2.56 3.97
C SER A 50 -3.58 -2.94 5.18
N SER A 51 -4.43 -2.02 5.62
CA SER A 51 -5.31 -2.17 6.78
C SER A 51 -6.58 -1.38 6.55
N GLY A 52 -7.73 -2.02 6.75
CA GLY A 52 -9.04 -1.39 6.72
C GLY A 52 -10.00 -2.03 5.72
N TYR A 53 -10.99 -1.26 5.29
CA TYR A 53 -12.10 -1.71 4.45
C TYR A 53 -11.84 -1.45 2.96
N GLY A 54 -12.36 -2.31 2.08
CA GLY A 54 -12.22 -2.08 0.64
C GLY A 54 -10.83 -2.35 0.10
N ASP A 55 -10.09 -3.28 0.71
CA ASP A 55 -8.83 -3.80 0.15
C ASP A 55 -9.07 -4.48 -1.21
N SER A 56 -10.24 -5.10 -1.39
CA SER A 56 -10.70 -5.68 -2.66
C SER A 56 -12.18 -5.34 -2.92
N LEU A 57 -12.64 -5.47 -4.17
CA LEU A 57 -14.06 -5.29 -4.51
C LEU A 57 -14.96 -6.37 -3.89
N ILE A 58 -14.43 -7.59 -3.75
CA ILE A 58 -15.17 -8.70 -3.12
C ILE A 58 -15.28 -8.50 -1.60
N ASP A 59 -14.25 -7.92 -0.99
CA ASP A 59 -14.16 -7.70 0.46
C ASP A 59 -14.42 -6.24 0.86
N TYR A 60 -15.31 -5.55 0.12
CA TYR A 60 -15.52 -4.12 0.33
C TYR A 60 -16.02 -3.77 1.76
N ASP A 61 -16.78 -4.69 2.36
CA ASP A 61 -17.43 -4.53 3.67
C ASP A 61 -16.68 -5.21 4.81
N GLN A 62 -15.49 -5.77 4.54
CA GLN A 62 -14.70 -6.48 5.55
C GLN A 62 -13.45 -5.67 5.90
N GLU A 63 -13.12 -5.65 7.19
CA GLU A 63 -11.86 -5.09 7.66
C GLU A 63 -10.76 -6.15 7.46
N ILE A 64 -9.80 -5.84 6.59
CA ILE A 64 -8.69 -6.75 6.27
C ILE A 64 -7.38 -6.05 6.58
N ASN A 65 -6.51 -6.79 7.26
CA ASN A 65 -5.11 -6.44 7.45
C ASN A 65 -4.26 -7.39 6.59
N ARG A 66 -3.52 -6.84 5.64
CA ARG A 66 -2.75 -7.62 4.67
C ARG A 66 -1.31 -7.14 4.61
N ILE A 67 -0.41 -8.12 4.62
CA ILE A 67 1.01 -7.93 4.38
C ILE A 67 1.34 -8.61 3.06
N SER A 68 2.00 -7.90 2.16
CA SER A 68 2.39 -8.39 0.85
C SER A 68 3.83 -8.00 0.59
N PHE A 69 4.56 -8.90 -0.05
CA PHE A 69 5.93 -8.66 -0.48
C PHE A 69 6.15 -9.33 -1.83
N GLY A 70 7.07 -8.80 -2.61
CA GLY A 70 7.34 -9.36 -3.92
C GLY A 70 8.42 -8.60 -4.66
N ILE A 71 8.45 -8.90 -5.95
CA ILE A 71 9.44 -8.39 -6.89
C ILE A 71 8.70 -7.67 -8.00
N SER A 72 9.17 -6.49 -8.36
CA SER A 72 8.68 -5.70 -9.48
C SER A 72 9.79 -5.53 -10.52
N LEU A 73 9.41 -5.65 -11.79
CA LEU A 73 10.28 -5.41 -12.95
C LEU A 73 10.30 -3.92 -13.37
N SER A 74 9.53 -3.08 -12.66
CA SER A 74 9.41 -1.64 -12.91
C SER A 74 9.09 -0.88 -11.62
N ARG A 75 9.34 0.43 -11.59
CA ARG A 75 9.19 1.31 -10.43
C ARG A 75 7.89 2.11 -10.46
#